data_AF-A0A497SFI3-F1
#
_entry.id   AF-A0A497SFI3-F1
#
_cell.length_a   1.000
_cell.length_b   1.000
_cell.length_c   1.000
_cell.angle_alpha   90.00
_cell.angle_beta   90.00
_cell.angle_gamma   90.00
#
_symmetry.space_group_name_H-M   'P 1'
#
loop_
_entity.id
_entity.type
_entity.pdbx_description
1 polymer ?
#
loop_
_entity_poly.entity_id
_entity_poly.type
_entity_poly.pdbx_seq_one_letter_code
_entity_poly.pdbx_strand_id
1 'polypeptide(L)'
;MKMDDEIYVIGHRNPDTDSICSAIAYADLKNRLGFKNVKPGRLGDINPETEFVLKKFNTEIPEIISDGTGMNLILVDHNEFSQSVKNIEKARIIEVIEHHKINFNYPEPIFFLSRPVGATATIIADMFFEKNVEIPDKIAGILLASILSDTVIFKSKTTTDEDIEVANKLADIVGISDIEKFGIEVKKAKSSIENLNAREIILSDFKDFEFKKGRVGIGQVEIVDAREVEERRKELLRELDNLRIDGGYDLIILMVTDIMREGSELLVSGNKDIVERAFDRRVVENSIYLEGVMSRKKEVVPRLQRILI
;
A
#
# COMPACT_ATOMS: atom_id res chain seq x y z
N MET A 1 9.20 -17.93 -30.56
CA MET A 1 10.35 -17.94 -29.63
C MET A 1 11.14 -19.20 -29.86
N LYS A 2 12.47 -19.17 -29.75
CA LYS A 2 13.19 -20.43 -29.56
C LYS A 2 12.81 -20.93 -28.17
N MET A 3 12.75 -22.26 -28.00
CA MET A 3 12.19 -22.88 -26.80
C MET A 3 13.03 -22.67 -25.52
N ASP A 4 14.12 -21.89 -25.61
CA ASP A 4 15.14 -21.72 -24.58
C ASP A 4 15.47 -20.24 -24.22
N ASP A 5 14.81 -19.25 -24.85
CA ASP A 5 15.10 -17.84 -24.56
C ASP A 5 14.65 -17.46 -23.12
N GLU A 6 15.53 -16.86 -22.33
CA GLU A 6 15.22 -16.44 -20.95
C GLU A 6 14.22 -15.27 -20.94
N ILE A 7 13.19 -15.36 -20.09
CA ILE A 7 12.15 -14.35 -19.90
C ILE A 7 12.10 -13.92 -18.45
N TYR A 8 12.07 -12.62 -18.20
CA TYR A 8 11.80 -12.07 -16.87
C TYR A 8 10.40 -11.52 -16.77
N VAL A 9 9.72 -11.85 -15.68
CA VAL A 9 8.49 -11.19 -15.23
C VAL A 9 8.90 -10.12 -14.23
N ILE A 10 8.57 -8.86 -14.52
CA ILE A 10 8.95 -7.72 -13.68
C ILE A 10 7.74 -6.84 -13.37
N GLY A 11 7.70 -6.33 -12.14
CA GLY A 11 6.83 -5.24 -11.75
C GLY A 11 7.49 -3.86 -11.92
N HIS A 12 6.97 -2.83 -11.26
CA HIS A 12 7.44 -1.45 -11.40
C HIS A 12 8.69 -1.15 -10.54
N ARG A 13 9.30 0.02 -10.79
CA ARG A 13 10.61 0.44 -10.27
C ARG A 13 10.66 0.59 -8.75
N ASN A 14 9.55 1.00 -8.13
CA ASN A 14 9.45 1.20 -6.69
C ASN A 14 8.53 0.12 -6.13
N PRO A 15 8.99 -1.15 -6.15
CA PRO A 15 8.09 -2.29 -6.03
C PRO A 15 7.32 -2.28 -4.71
N ASP A 16 6.01 -2.47 -4.83
CA ASP A 16 5.14 -2.82 -3.72
C ASP A 16 4.91 -4.34 -3.66
N THR A 17 4.05 -4.75 -2.74
CA THR A 17 3.74 -6.16 -2.51
C THR A 17 3.09 -6.78 -3.73
N ASP A 18 2.19 -6.08 -4.43
CA ASP A 18 1.54 -6.62 -5.63
C ASP A 18 2.56 -6.82 -6.76
N SER A 19 3.33 -5.79 -7.10
CA SER A 19 4.39 -5.84 -8.12
C SER A 19 5.33 -7.05 -7.94
N ILE A 20 5.81 -7.32 -6.72
CA ILE A 20 6.73 -8.43 -6.45
C ILE A 20 6.03 -9.79 -6.50
N CYS A 21 4.92 -9.93 -5.80
CA CYS A 21 4.25 -11.22 -5.66
C CYS A 21 3.57 -11.64 -6.96
N SER A 22 3.03 -10.68 -7.73
CA SER A 22 2.51 -10.91 -9.07
C SER A 22 3.61 -11.37 -10.03
N ALA A 23 4.83 -10.82 -9.94
CA ALA A 23 5.94 -11.29 -10.76
C ALA A 23 6.29 -12.76 -10.47
N ILE A 24 6.34 -13.12 -9.19
CA ILE A 24 6.61 -14.49 -8.72
C ILE A 24 5.50 -15.44 -9.18
N ALA A 25 4.23 -15.10 -8.92
CA ALA A 25 3.09 -15.94 -9.22
C ALA A 25 2.92 -16.14 -10.73
N TYR A 26 3.10 -15.09 -11.54
CA TYR A 26 2.96 -15.21 -12.98
C TYR A 26 4.10 -16.00 -13.62
N ALA A 27 5.34 -15.86 -13.11
CA ALA A 27 6.44 -16.72 -13.52
C ALA A 27 6.16 -18.20 -13.21
N ASP A 28 5.64 -18.51 -12.02
CA ASP A 28 5.23 -19.87 -11.63
C ASP A 28 4.12 -20.41 -12.56
N LEU A 29 3.08 -19.62 -12.83
CA LEU A 29 2.02 -19.97 -13.78
C LEU A 29 2.57 -20.32 -15.16
N LYS A 30 3.45 -19.48 -15.72
CA LYS A 30 4.05 -19.70 -17.04
C LYS A 30 4.85 -20.99 -17.08
N ASN A 31 5.69 -21.24 -16.07
CA ASN A 31 6.47 -22.47 -16.00
C ASN A 31 5.56 -23.72 -15.91
N ARG A 32 4.46 -23.65 -15.16
CA ARG A 32 3.46 -24.75 -15.08
C ARG A 32 2.72 -25.00 -16.40
N LEU A 33 2.54 -23.95 -17.20
CA LEU A 33 1.96 -24.04 -18.55
C LEU A 33 2.97 -24.53 -19.61
N GLY A 34 4.18 -24.91 -19.21
CA GLY A 34 5.19 -25.49 -20.10
C GLY A 34 6.09 -24.46 -20.80
N PHE A 35 6.00 -23.18 -20.45
CA PHE A 35 7.03 -22.21 -20.85
C PHE A 35 8.32 -22.54 -20.08
N LYS A 36 9.46 -22.41 -20.75
CA LYS A 36 10.78 -22.64 -20.14
C LYS A 36 11.45 -21.31 -19.82
N ASN A 37 12.30 -21.32 -18.80
CA ASN A 37 13.17 -20.19 -18.42
C ASN A 37 12.43 -18.88 -18.13
N VAL A 38 11.26 -18.96 -17.47
CA VAL A 38 10.52 -17.77 -17.00
C VAL A 38 10.87 -17.53 -15.53
N LYS A 39 11.44 -16.37 -15.21
CA LYS A 39 11.90 -16.02 -13.86
C LYS A 39 11.26 -14.72 -13.37
N PRO A 40 10.94 -14.59 -12.08
CA PRO A 40 10.58 -13.30 -11.52
C PRO A 40 11.82 -12.43 -11.33
N GLY A 41 11.70 -11.12 -11.55
CA GLY A 41 12.71 -10.12 -11.24
C GLY A 41 12.10 -8.91 -10.53
N ARG A 42 12.93 -8.17 -9.79
CA ARG A 42 12.54 -6.90 -9.14
C ARG A 42 13.39 -5.74 -9.65
N LEU A 43 12.84 -4.53 -9.62
CA LEU A 43 13.52 -3.34 -10.14
C LEU A 43 14.07 -2.41 -9.05
N GLY A 44 13.71 -2.66 -7.80
CA GLY A 44 14.13 -1.87 -6.64
C GLY A 44 14.11 -2.71 -5.37
N ASP A 45 14.45 -2.09 -4.24
CA ASP A 45 14.44 -2.75 -2.93
C ASP A 45 13.01 -3.07 -2.49
N ILE A 46 12.84 -4.22 -1.84
CA ILE A 46 11.54 -4.60 -1.29
C ILE A 46 11.24 -3.77 -0.05
N ASN A 47 9.98 -3.40 0.13
CA ASN A 47 9.54 -2.72 1.34
C ASN A 47 9.27 -3.73 2.49
N PRO A 48 9.13 -3.26 3.74
CA PRO A 48 8.87 -4.13 4.89
C PRO A 48 7.60 -4.98 4.80
N GLU A 49 6.53 -4.50 4.16
CA GLU A 49 5.30 -5.26 3.89
C GLU A 49 5.62 -6.49 3.04
N THR A 50 6.32 -6.27 1.94
CA THR A 50 6.70 -7.33 1.00
C THR A 50 7.68 -8.31 1.64
N GLU A 51 8.65 -7.84 2.42
CA GLU A 51 9.58 -8.70 3.17
C GLU A 51 8.83 -9.63 4.15
N PHE A 52 7.87 -9.08 4.90
CA PHE A 52 7.02 -9.85 5.80
C PHE A 52 6.25 -10.95 5.05
N VAL A 53 5.63 -10.60 3.92
CA VAL A 53 4.85 -11.54 3.09
C VAL A 53 5.73 -12.67 2.54
N LEU A 54 6.86 -12.33 1.91
CA LEU A 54 7.77 -13.33 1.35
C LEU A 54 8.32 -14.27 2.43
N LYS A 55 8.66 -13.74 3.60
CA LYS A 55 9.12 -14.53 4.74
C LYS A 55 8.03 -15.45 5.27
N LYS A 56 6.79 -14.96 5.42
CA LYS A 56 5.66 -15.74 5.95
C LYS A 56 5.36 -16.97 5.07
N PHE A 57 5.46 -16.81 3.75
CA PHE A 57 5.19 -17.89 2.79
C PHE A 57 6.44 -18.57 2.24
N ASN A 58 7.59 -18.40 2.90
CA ASN A 58 8.87 -19.02 2.52
C ASN A 58 9.18 -18.90 1.01
N THR A 59 9.00 -17.69 0.48
CA THR A 59 9.21 -17.37 -0.93
C THR A 59 10.48 -16.55 -1.08
N GLU A 60 11.30 -16.92 -2.07
CA GLU A 60 12.56 -16.25 -2.32
C GLU A 60 12.36 -14.83 -2.87
N ILE A 61 13.24 -13.91 -2.48
CA ILE A 61 13.25 -12.56 -3.00
C ILE A 61 13.77 -12.62 -4.45
N PRO A 62 13.02 -12.09 -5.44
CA PRO A 62 13.48 -12.04 -6.83
C PRO A 62 14.80 -11.30 -7.00
N GLU A 63 15.57 -11.69 -8.01
CA GLU A 63 16.83 -11.02 -8.33
C GLU A 63 16.58 -9.60 -8.87
N ILE A 64 17.56 -8.72 -8.65
CA ILE A 64 17.45 -7.33 -9.09
C ILE A 64 17.82 -7.20 -10.58
N ILE A 65 16.92 -6.64 -11.38
CA ILE A 65 17.12 -6.36 -12.79
C ILE A 65 17.33 -4.85 -12.96
N SER A 66 18.55 -4.44 -13.29
CA SER A 66 18.93 -3.03 -13.36
C SER A 66 18.89 -2.43 -14.77
N ASP A 67 18.88 -3.27 -15.82
CA ASP A 67 18.90 -2.85 -17.22
C ASP A 67 18.15 -3.88 -18.09
N GLY A 68 17.21 -3.43 -18.91
CA GLY A 68 16.37 -4.26 -19.78
C GLY A 68 16.94 -4.52 -21.18
N THR A 69 18.11 -3.97 -21.52
CA THR A 69 18.66 -4.03 -22.89
C THR A 69 18.78 -5.48 -23.37
N GLY A 70 18.08 -5.82 -24.46
CA GLY A 70 18.12 -7.15 -25.07
C GLY A 70 17.38 -8.25 -24.30
N MET A 71 16.68 -7.92 -23.22
CA MET A 71 15.91 -8.89 -22.44
C MET A 71 14.53 -9.15 -23.05
N ASN A 72 14.00 -10.34 -22.80
CA ASN A 72 12.58 -10.63 -23.00
C ASN A 72 11.84 -10.40 -21.69
N LEU A 73 10.82 -9.54 -21.72
CA LEU A 73 10.13 -9.08 -20.53
C LEU A 73 8.63 -9.33 -20.61
N ILE A 74 8.07 -9.73 -19.49
CA ILE A 74 6.65 -9.67 -19.18
C ILE A 74 6.49 -8.61 -18.09
N LEU A 75 5.59 -7.67 -18.31
CA LEU A 75 5.28 -6.63 -17.34
C LEU A 75 4.06 -7.06 -16.53
N VAL A 76 4.18 -7.00 -15.21
CA VAL A 76 3.04 -7.10 -14.31
C VAL A 76 2.88 -5.78 -13.57
N ASP A 77 1.64 -5.41 -13.24
CA ASP A 77 1.33 -4.29 -12.34
C ASP A 77 1.77 -2.90 -12.83
N HIS A 78 2.22 -2.79 -14.09
CA HIS A 78 2.50 -1.52 -14.74
C HIS A 78 2.58 -1.69 -16.26
N ASN A 79 2.37 -0.58 -16.95
CA ASN A 79 2.56 -0.48 -18.39
C ASN A 79 3.41 0.75 -18.79
N GLU A 80 3.47 1.79 -17.96
CA GLU A 80 4.21 3.01 -18.28
C GLU A 80 5.72 2.79 -18.22
N PHE A 81 6.44 3.05 -19.33
CA PHE A 81 7.89 2.83 -19.43
C PHE A 81 8.70 3.63 -18.40
N SER A 82 8.20 4.80 -17.99
CA SER A 82 8.81 5.64 -16.95
C SER A 82 8.89 4.93 -15.59
N GLN A 83 7.99 3.99 -15.34
CA GLN A 83 7.92 3.18 -14.13
C GLN A 83 8.67 1.85 -14.25
N SER A 84 9.18 1.51 -15.44
CA SER A 84 9.81 0.22 -15.72
C SER A 84 11.33 0.25 -15.56
N VAL A 85 11.98 -0.85 -15.97
CA VAL A 85 13.43 -1.03 -15.94
C VAL A 85 14.12 0.00 -16.84
N LYS A 86 15.37 0.35 -16.49
CA LYS A 86 16.21 1.18 -17.36
C LYS A 86 16.37 0.53 -18.74
N ASN A 87 16.38 1.33 -19.80
CA ASN A 87 16.50 0.86 -21.19
C ASN A 87 15.37 -0.13 -21.61
N ILE A 88 14.18 -0.04 -21.01
CA ILE A 88 13.01 -0.85 -21.40
C ILE A 88 12.67 -0.74 -22.89
N GLU A 89 12.96 0.39 -23.52
CA GLU A 89 12.77 0.60 -24.96
C GLU A 89 13.68 -0.27 -25.84
N LYS A 90 14.74 -0.85 -25.26
CA LYS A 90 15.65 -1.79 -25.92
C LYS A 90 15.36 -3.24 -25.53
N ALA A 91 14.31 -3.47 -24.74
CA ALA A 91 13.83 -4.80 -24.40
C ALA A 91 12.75 -5.25 -25.38
N ARG A 92 12.53 -6.56 -25.42
CA ARG A 92 11.36 -7.15 -26.06
C ARG A 92 10.28 -7.39 -25.02
N ILE A 93 9.17 -6.66 -25.10
CA ILE A 93 8.00 -6.89 -24.25
C ILE A 93 7.14 -7.98 -24.93
N ILE A 94 6.81 -9.03 -24.19
CA ILE A 94 6.03 -10.17 -24.68
C ILE A 94 4.58 -10.06 -24.20
N GLU A 95 4.40 -9.70 -22.93
CA GLU A 95 3.08 -9.63 -22.30
C GLU A 95 3.00 -8.50 -21.27
N VAL A 96 1.78 -8.03 -21.02
CA VAL A 96 1.45 -7.08 -19.94
C VAL A 96 0.20 -7.59 -19.21
N ILE A 97 0.27 -7.74 -17.89
CA ILE A 97 -0.85 -8.10 -17.00
C ILE A 97 -0.99 -7.02 -15.93
N GLU A 98 -2.07 -6.23 -15.94
CA GLU A 98 -2.10 -5.03 -15.08
C GLU A 98 -3.53 -4.52 -14.77
N HIS A 99 -3.65 -3.52 -13.89
CA HIS A 99 -4.95 -2.98 -13.46
C HIS A 99 -5.04 -1.43 -13.39
N HIS A 100 -3.98 -0.72 -13.74
CA HIS A 100 -3.92 0.73 -13.77
C HIS A 100 -4.45 1.32 -15.09
N LYS A 101 -4.37 2.66 -15.18
CA LYS A 101 -4.59 3.39 -16.42
C LYS A 101 -3.56 2.96 -17.48
N ILE A 102 -4.02 2.80 -18.71
CA ILE A 102 -3.16 2.44 -19.83
C ILE A 102 -2.54 3.70 -20.44
N ASN A 103 -1.21 3.74 -20.45
CA ASN A 103 -0.38 4.69 -21.19
C ASN A 103 0.81 3.90 -21.79
N PHE A 104 0.46 2.96 -22.67
CA PHE A 104 1.36 2.00 -23.28
C PHE A 104 1.46 2.25 -24.79
N ASN A 105 2.67 2.30 -25.32
CA ASN A 105 2.93 2.42 -26.75
C ASN A 105 4.05 1.45 -27.15
N TYR A 106 3.72 0.45 -27.96
CA TYR A 106 4.65 -0.58 -28.39
C TYR A 106 4.42 -0.96 -29.86
N PRO A 107 5.48 -1.12 -30.67
CA PRO A 107 5.34 -1.29 -32.11
C PRO A 107 4.91 -2.70 -32.56
N GLU A 108 5.01 -3.71 -31.68
CA GLU A 108 4.68 -5.10 -31.98
C GLU A 108 3.37 -5.53 -31.29
N PRO A 109 2.58 -6.44 -31.89
CA PRO A 109 1.45 -7.04 -31.21
C PRO A 109 1.94 -7.96 -30.06
N ILE A 110 1.36 -7.78 -28.88
CA ILE A 110 1.69 -8.53 -27.66
C ILE A 110 0.41 -8.99 -26.96
N PHE A 111 0.53 -9.93 -26.02
CA PHE A 111 -0.58 -10.22 -25.12
C PHE A 111 -0.71 -9.09 -24.10
N PHE A 112 -1.82 -8.38 -24.09
CA PHE A 112 -2.07 -7.29 -23.15
C PHE A 112 -3.40 -7.56 -22.46
N LEU A 113 -3.36 -7.85 -21.17
CA LEU A 113 -4.54 -8.02 -20.32
C LEU A 113 -4.55 -6.93 -19.26
N SER A 114 -5.56 -6.09 -19.31
CA SER A 114 -5.85 -5.17 -18.22
C SER A 114 -7.30 -5.32 -17.78
N ARG A 115 -7.50 -5.43 -16.47
CA ARG A 115 -8.82 -5.52 -15.84
C ARG A 115 -8.94 -4.42 -14.78
N PRO A 116 -10.09 -3.71 -14.70
CA PRO A 116 -10.30 -2.65 -13.72
C PRO A 116 -10.65 -3.23 -12.35
N VAL A 117 -9.75 -4.03 -11.78
CA VAL A 117 -9.86 -4.66 -10.46
C VAL A 117 -8.89 -4.03 -9.46
N GLY A 118 -9.00 -4.39 -8.18
CA GLY A 118 -8.24 -3.81 -7.09
C GLY A 118 -6.76 -4.18 -7.07
N ALA A 119 -6.38 -5.32 -7.65
CA ALA A 119 -4.98 -5.79 -7.71
C ALA A 119 -4.68 -6.61 -8.98
N THR A 120 -3.45 -6.54 -9.46
CA THR A 120 -2.91 -7.43 -10.50
C THR A 120 -2.91 -8.89 -10.04
N ALA A 121 -2.68 -9.15 -8.75
CA ALA A 121 -2.77 -10.48 -8.16
C ALA A 121 -4.14 -11.14 -8.36
N THR A 122 -5.24 -10.37 -8.34
CA THR A 122 -6.59 -10.88 -8.65
C THR A 122 -6.63 -11.49 -10.04
N ILE A 123 -6.07 -10.77 -11.02
CA ILE A 123 -6.00 -11.21 -12.42
C ILE A 123 -5.20 -12.50 -12.54
N ILE A 124 -4.03 -12.57 -11.90
CA ILE A 124 -3.15 -13.74 -12.00
C ILE A 124 -3.79 -14.97 -11.34
N ALA A 125 -4.39 -14.81 -10.16
CA ALA A 125 -5.11 -15.89 -9.50
C ALA A 125 -6.25 -16.44 -10.38
N ASP A 126 -7.03 -15.55 -10.99
CA ASP A 126 -8.06 -15.94 -11.97
C ASP A 126 -7.47 -16.72 -13.14
N MET A 127 -6.31 -16.31 -13.67
CA MET A 127 -5.65 -17.05 -14.75
C MET A 127 -5.21 -18.46 -14.33
N PHE A 128 -4.86 -18.70 -13.07
CA PHE A 128 -4.64 -20.06 -12.56
C PHE A 128 -5.95 -20.86 -12.58
N PHE A 129 -7.04 -20.27 -12.05
CA PHE A 129 -8.35 -20.93 -12.00
C PHE A 129 -8.88 -21.27 -13.39
N GLU A 130 -8.89 -20.32 -14.31
CA GLU A 130 -9.37 -20.50 -15.70
C GLU A 130 -8.59 -21.59 -16.45
N LYS A 131 -7.29 -21.71 -16.16
CA LYS A 131 -6.42 -22.71 -16.81
C LYS A 131 -6.41 -24.05 -16.08
N ASN A 132 -7.17 -24.19 -14.99
CA ASN A 132 -7.17 -25.37 -14.12
C ASN A 132 -5.75 -25.76 -13.67
N VAL A 133 -4.92 -24.76 -13.37
CA VAL A 133 -3.57 -24.98 -12.83
C VAL A 133 -3.63 -24.90 -11.32
N GLU A 134 -3.13 -25.93 -10.64
CA GLU A 134 -3.03 -25.95 -9.19
C GLU A 134 -2.13 -24.80 -8.70
N ILE A 135 -2.65 -24.01 -7.74
CA ILE A 135 -1.93 -22.92 -7.07
C ILE A 135 -1.27 -23.47 -5.81
N PRO A 136 0.07 -23.51 -5.71
CA PRO A 136 0.74 -23.91 -4.48
C PRO A 136 0.43 -22.96 -3.32
N ASP A 137 0.39 -23.46 -2.08
CA ASP A 137 0.09 -22.67 -0.88
C ASP A 137 0.92 -21.38 -0.79
N LYS A 138 2.23 -21.46 -1.08
CA LYS A 138 3.11 -20.28 -1.07
C LYS A 138 2.69 -19.22 -2.09
N ILE A 139 2.24 -19.64 -3.28
CA ILE A 139 1.80 -18.74 -4.35
C ILE A 139 0.43 -18.17 -4.01
N ALA A 140 -0.49 -19.01 -3.50
CA ALA A 140 -1.80 -18.55 -3.07
C ALA A 140 -1.70 -17.52 -1.94
N GLY A 141 -0.78 -17.74 -1.01
CA GLY A 141 -0.53 -16.84 0.12
C GLY A 141 0.00 -15.47 -0.27
N ILE A 142 0.99 -15.42 -1.18
CA ILE A 142 1.50 -14.13 -1.66
C ILE A 142 0.48 -13.39 -2.53
N LEU A 143 -0.32 -14.10 -3.35
CA LEU A 143 -1.41 -13.49 -4.12
C LEU A 143 -2.48 -12.90 -3.20
N LEU A 144 -2.89 -13.64 -2.16
CA LEU A 144 -3.84 -13.14 -1.15
C LEU A 144 -3.31 -11.88 -0.47
N ALA A 145 -2.04 -11.90 -0.05
CA ALA A 145 -1.42 -10.74 0.60
C ALA A 145 -1.36 -9.51 -0.31
N SER A 146 -1.09 -9.69 -1.61
CA SER A 146 -1.13 -8.61 -2.60
C SER A 146 -2.52 -8.00 -2.75
N ILE A 147 -3.56 -8.83 -2.87
CA ILE A 147 -4.94 -8.33 -2.96
C ILE A 147 -5.28 -7.51 -1.71
N LEU A 148 -4.96 -8.01 -0.51
CA LEU A 148 -5.19 -7.29 0.74
C LEU A 148 -4.34 -6.03 0.87
N SER A 149 -3.16 -6.01 0.26
CA SER A 149 -2.33 -4.81 0.18
C SER A 149 -3.05 -3.70 -0.60
N ASP A 150 -3.41 -3.96 -1.84
CA ASP A 150 -3.80 -2.91 -2.78
C ASP A 150 -5.25 -2.50 -2.62
N THR A 151 -6.09 -3.44 -2.19
CA THR A 151 -7.46 -3.17 -1.78
C THR A 151 -7.54 -2.54 -0.39
N VAL A 152 -6.41 -2.44 0.34
CA VAL A 152 -6.39 -1.92 1.71
C VAL A 152 -7.39 -2.67 2.58
N ILE A 153 -7.30 -4.01 2.57
CA ILE A 153 -8.23 -4.90 3.26
C ILE A 153 -9.68 -4.58 2.86
N PHE A 154 -9.89 -4.47 1.54
CA PHE A 154 -11.18 -4.17 0.89
C PHE A 154 -11.77 -2.77 1.16
N LYS A 155 -11.00 -1.84 1.75
CA LYS A 155 -11.45 -0.45 2.01
C LYS A 155 -11.11 0.53 0.89
N SER A 156 -10.22 0.15 -0.02
CA SER A 156 -9.89 0.97 -1.18
C SER A 156 -11.09 1.10 -2.11
N LYS A 157 -11.25 2.28 -2.71
CA LYS A 157 -12.27 2.54 -3.75
C LYS A 157 -12.03 1.75 -5.04
N THR A 158 -10.83 1.18 -5.21
CA THR A 158 -10.49 0.31 -6.35
C THR A 158 -10.97 -1.12 -6.14
N THR A 159 -11.39 -1.48 -4.93
CA THR A 159 -11.83 -2.84 -4.60
C THR A 159 -13.10 -3.19 -5.36
N THR A 160 -13.12 -4.39 -5.93
CA THR A 160 -14.26 -4.98 -6.64
C THR A 160 -14.74 -6.26 -5.97
N ASP A 161 -15.94 -6.71 -6.32
CA ASP A 161 -16.49 -8.00 -5.85
C ASP A 161 -15.59 -9.18 -6.27
N GLU A 162 -14.90 -9.05 -7.39
CA GLU A 162 -13.96 -10.05 -7.89
C GLU A 162 -12.73 -10.18 -6.99
N ASP A 163 -12.17 -9.07 -6.52
CA ASP A 163 -11.05 -9.09 -5.57
C ASP A 163 -11.43 -9.83 -4.29
N ILE A 164 -12.64 -9.59 -3.80
CA ILE A 164 -13.17 -10.25 -2.60
C ILE A 164 -13.37 -11.75 -2.86
N GLU A 165 -13.99 -12.13 -3.97
CA GLU A 165 -14.22 -13.53 -4.32
C GLU A 165 -12.90 -14.31 -4.46
N VAL A 166 -11.95 -13.75 -5.20
CA VAL A 166 -10.63 -14.35 -5.43
C VAL A 166 -9.84 -14.43 -4.12
N ALA A 167 -9.84 -13.38 -3.30
CA ALA A 167 -9.18 -13.41 -1.99
C ALA A 167 -9.74 -14.53 -1.09
N ASN A 168 -11.06 -14.73 -1.06
CA ASN A 168 -11.67 -15.82 -0.29
C ASN A 168 -11.22 -17.21 -0.80
N LYS A 169 -11.21 -17.43 -2.12
CA LYS A 169 -10.71 -18.68 -2.71
C LYS A 169 -9.24 -18.94 -2.37
N LEU A 170 -8.40 -17.91 -2.41
CA LEU A 170 -6.99 -18.01 -2.05
C LEU A 170 -6.81 -18.30 -0.57
N ALA A 171 -7.61 -17.67 0.30
CA ALA A 171 -7.59 -17.89 1.74
C ALA A 171 -7.99 -19.33 2.10
N ASP A 172 -8.97 -19.91 1.42
CA ASP A 172 -9.35 -21.32 1.56
C ASP A 172 -8.19 -22.26 1.20
N ILE A 173 -7.43 -21.96 0.13
CA ILE A 173 -6.26 -22.74 -0.27
C ILE A 173 -5.19 -22.74 0.83
N VAL A 174 -4.89 -21.58 1.41
CA VAL A 174 -3.83 -21.46 2.45
C VAL A 174 -4.33 -21.70 3.88
N GLY A 175 -5.62 -22.01 4.06
CA GLY A 175 -6.22 -22.26 5.38
C GLY A 175 -6.29 -21.03 6.28
N ILE A 176 -6.43 -19.81 5.72
CA ILE A 176 -6.60 -18.58 6.48
C ILE A 176 -8.09 -18.31 6.70
N SER A 177 -8.58 -18.58 7.90
CA SER A 177 -10.00 -18.40 8.24
C SER A 177 -10.40 -16.95 8.55
N ASP A 178 -9.43 -16.08 8.86
CA ASP A 178 -9.65 -14.68 9.22
C ASP A 178 -8.79 -13.78 8.31
N ILE A 179 -9.36 -13.46 7.16
CA ILE A 179 -8.70 -12.69 6.09
C ILE A 179 -8.43 -11.25 6.55
N GLU A 180 -9.35 -10.64 7.30
CA GLU A 180 -9.16 -9.28 7.81
C GLU A 180 -7.99 -9.21 8.77
N LYS A 181 -7.91 -10.15 9.73
CA LYS A 181 -6.77 -10.22 10.65
C LYS A 181 -5.46 -10.44 9.90
N PHE A 182 -5.45 -11.32 8.90
CA PHE A 182 -4.26 -11.53 8.08
C PHE A 182 -3.87 -10.26 7.31
N GLY A 183 -4.84 -9.57 6.72
CA GLY A 183 -4.62 -8.28 6.06
C GLY A 183 -4.04 -7.22 6.99
N ILE A 184 -4.51 -7.16 8.24
CA ILE A 184 -3.95 -6.27 9.27
C ILE A 184 -2.49 -6.64 9.54
N GLU A 185 -2.15 -7.93 9.71
CA GLU A 185 -0.76 -8.37 9.89
C GLU A 185 0.13 -7.91 8.74
N VAL A 186 -0.32 -8.08 7.49
CA VAL A 186 0.39 -7.61 6.29
C VAL A 186 0.59 -6.09 6.36
N LYS A 187 -0.48 -5.32 6.53
CA LYS A 187 -0.43 -3.86 6.51
C LYS A 187 0.41 -3.26 7.63
N LYS A 188 0.38 -3.88 8.82
CA LYS A 188 1.23 -3.47 9.94
C LYS A 188 2.70 -3.51 9.59
N ALA A 189 3.15 -4.53 8.85
CA ALA A 189 4.54 -4.61 8.44
C ALA A 189 4.97 -3.39 7.61
N LYS A 190 4.07 -2.80 6.80
CA LYS A 190 4.34 -1.57 6.02
C LYS A 190 4.43 -0.31 6.88
N SER A 191 3.46 -0.16 7.77
CA SER A 191 3.11 1.12 8.40
C SER A 191 3.59 1.25 9.83
N SER A 192 4.32 0.25 10.34
CA SER A 192 4.56 0.14 11.77
C SER A 192 5.30 1.38 12.31
N ILE A 193 4.55 2.18 13.07
CA ILE A 193 5.09 3.23 13.91
C ILE A 193 6.01 2.68 15.00
N GLU A 194 6.05 1.35 15.22
CA GLU A 194 6.87 0.71 16.27
C GLU A 194 8.35 1.04 16.14
N ASN A 195 8.86 1.24 14.92
CA ASN A 195 10.26 1.58 14.67
C ASN A 195 10.56 3.08 14.75
N LEU A 196 9.53 3.92 14.88
CA LEU A 196 9.65 5.37 14.95
C LEU A 196 9.49 5.85 16.39
N ASN A 197 10.27 6.84 16.81
CA ASN A 197 10.02 7.54 18.06
C ASN A 197 8.82 8.50 17.94
N ALA A 198 8.23 8.93 19.06
CA ALA A 198 7.05 9.81 19.03
C ALA A 198 7.25 11.07 18.16
N ARG A 199 8.45 11.65 18.16
CA ARG A 199 8.74 12.85 17.37
C ARG A 199 8.70 12.54 15.88
N GLU A 200 9.30 11.44 15.44
CA GLU A 200 9.28 10.98 14.05
C GLU A 200 7.85 10.70 13.58
N ILE A 201 7.01 10.11 14.44
CA ILE A 201 5.59 9.86 14.14
C ILE A 201 4.83 11.16 13.95
N ILE A 202 5.01 12.12 14.86
CA ILE A 202 4.32 13.40 14.78
C ILE A 202 4.76 14.19 13.53
N LEU A 203 6.03 14.05 13.15
CA LEU A 203 6.66 14.81 12.05
C LEU A 203 6.56 14.14 10.67
N SER A 204 6.11 12.88 10.56
CA SER A 204 6.10 12.09 9.31
C SER A 204 5.39 12.78 8.14
N ASP A 205 4.19 13.32 8.39
CA ASP A 205 3.48 14.23 7.50
C ASP A 205 3.01 15.45 8.28
N PHE A 206 3.95 16.23 8.81
CA PHE A 206 3.65 17.47 9.53
C PHE A 206 3.60 18.68 8.61
N LYS A 207 2.62 19.57 8.84
CA LYS A 207 2.50 20.86 8.16
C LYS A 207 2.16 21.97 9.14
N ASP A 208 2.82 23.09 8.92
CA ASP A 208 2.57 24.37 9.55
C ASP A 208 1.45 25.14 8.84
N PHE A 209 0.59 25.76 9.62
CA PHE A 209 -0.46 26.66 9.16
C PHE A 209 -0.46 27.94 9.99
N GLU A 210 -0.25 29.07 9.33
CA GLU A 210 -0.44 30.38 9.93
C GLU A 210 -1.84 30.90 9.62
N PHE A 211 -2.64 31.11 10.67
CA PHE A 211 -3.95 31.75 10.57
C PHE A 211 -3.93 33.12 11.25
N LYS A 212 -4.95 33.94 11.01
CA LYS A 212 -5.02 35.31 11.58
C LYS A 212 -5.01 35.32 13.11
N LYS A 213 -5.58 34.28 13.75
CA LYS A 213 -5.72 34.16 15.21
C LYS A 213 -4.88 33.04 15.82
N GLY A 214 -3.78 32.66 15.17
CA GLY A 214 -2.81 31.74 15.76
C GLY A 214 -2.10 30.84 14.77
N ARG A 215 -1.05 30.18 15.25
CA ARG A 215 -0.23 29.23 14.51
C ARG A 215 -0.63 27.80 14.88
N VAL A 216 -0.91 26.97 13.87
CA VAL A 216 -1.35 25.59 14.04
C VAL A 216 -0.40 24.63 13.35
N GLY A 217 0.03 23.59 14.06
CA GLY A 217 0.78 22.46 13.51
C GLY A 217 -0.11 21.23 13.36
N ILE A 218 -0.05 20.52 12.22
CA ILE A 218 -0.84 19.29 12.02
C ILE A 218 0.02 18.19 11.40
N GLY A 219 0.34 17.18 12.21
CA GLY A 219 0.89 15.89 11.78
C GLY A 219 -0.22 14.92 11.36
N GLN A 220 0.08 14.00 10.45
CA GLN A 220 -0.80 12.91 10.09
C GLN A 220 -0.01 11.60 10.01
N VAL A 221 -0.56 10.56 10.64
CA VAL A 221 -0.08 9.19 10.52
C VAL A 221 -1.26 8.28 10.22
N GLU A 222 -1.04 7.29 9.37
CA GLU A 222 -2.04 6.29 9.03
C GLU A 222 -1.73 4.99 9.76
N ILE A 223 -2.75 4.38 10.36
CA ILE A 223 -2.64 3.13 11.10
C ILE A 223 -3.72 2.15 10.63
N VAL A 224 -3.45 0.88 10.84
CA VAL A 224 -4.42 -0.20 10.60
C VAL A 224 -4.88 -0.87 11.90
N ASP A 225 -4.29 -0.47 13.05
CA ASP A 225 -4.66 -0.96 14.37
C ASP A 225 -4.53 0.13 15.43
N ALA A 226 -5.67 0.55 15.99
CA ALA A 226 -5.74 1.56 17.04
C ALA A 226 -4.86 1.25 18.28
N ARG A 227 -4.54 -0.03 18.54
CA ARG A 227 -3.70 -0.43 19.67
C ARG A 227 -2.29 0.17 19.61
N GLU A 228 -1.74 0.38 18.42
CA GLU A 228 -0.38 0.92 18.22
C GLU A 228 -0.26 2.33 18.80
N VAL A 229 -1.33 3.12 18.69
CA VAL A 229 -1.39 4.47 19.25
C VAL A 229 -1.80 4.46 20.71
N GLU A 230 -2.73 3.57 21.10
CA GLU A 230 -3.18 3.50 22.50
C GLU A 230 -2.03 3.20 23.47
N GLU A 231 -1.18 2.23 23.12
CA GLU A 231 -0.01 1.87 23.93
C GLU A 231 1.02 3.01 24.05
N ARG A 232 1.05 3.92 23.07
CA ARG A 232 1.99 5.05 22.98
C ARG A 232 1.36 6.41 23.26
N ARG A 233 0.08 6.46 23.62
CA ARG A 233 -0.71 7.70 23.78
C ARG A 233 -0.02 8.72 24.66
N LYS A 234 0.51 8.27 25.82
CA LYS A 234 1.19 9.15 26.78
C LYS A 234 2.49 9.73 26.22
N GLU A 235 3.26 8.92 25.49
CA GLU A 235 4.51 9.33 24.83
C GLU A 235 4.20 10.38 23.75
N LEU A 236 3.23 10.08 22.88
CA LEU A 236 2.80 10.95 21.80
C LEU A 236 2.28 12.29 22.31
N LEU A 237 1.37 12.30 23.30
CA LEU A 237 0.82 13.55 23.85
C LEU A 237 1.90 14.42 24.51
N ARG A 238 2.89 13.79 25.16
CA ARG A 238 3.99 14.51 25.78
C ARG A 238 4.88 15.17 24.73
N GLU A 239 5.25 14.45 23.68
CA GLU A 239 6.07 15.00 22.61
C GLU A 239 5.30 16.02 21.76
N LEU A 240 3.98 15.85 21.61
CA LEU A 240 3.11 16.85 20.98
C LEU A 240 3.19 18.18 21.75
N ASP A 241 3.12 18.14 23.09
CA ASP A 241 3.23 19.35 23.91
C ASP A 241 4.64 19.97 23.88
N ASN A 242 5.70 19.15 23.86
CA ASN A 242 7.07 19.64 23.67
C ASN A 242 7.20 20.41 22.34
N LEU A 243 6.76 19.79 21.23
CA LEU A 243 6.78 20.40 19.90
C LEU A 243 5.93 21.69 19.84
N ARG A 244 4.80 21.70 20.55
CA ARG A 244 3.95 22.90 20.66
C ARG A 244 4.72 24.07 21.27
N ILE A 245 5.39 23.82 22.39
CA ILE A 245 6.15 24.83 23.14
C ILE A 245 7.35 25.30 22.32
N ASP A 246 8.16 24.35 21.82
CA ASP A 246 9.38 24.63 21.06
C ASP A 246 9.09 25.39 19.76
N GLY A 247 8.01 25.04 19.07
CA GLY A 247 7.60 25.67 17.82
C GLY A 247 6.72 26.91 17.99
N GLY A 248 6.34 27.28 19.22
CA GLY A 248 5.46 28.42 19.49
C GLY A 248 4.08 28.29 18.84
N TYR A 249 3.50 27.09 18.86
CA TYR A 249 2.16 26.83 18.30
C TYR A 249 1.07 27.11 19.34
N ASP A 250 -0.02 27.75 18.91
CA ASP A 250 -1.24 27.89 19.72
C ASP A 250 -1.99 26.55 19.83
N LEU A 251 -1.85 25.72 18.80
CA LEU A 251 -2.49 24.43 18.67
C LEU A 251 -1.60 23.50 17.85
N ILE A 252 -1.39 22.28 18.32
CA ILE A 252 -0.77 21.22 17.54
C ILE A 252 -1.67 19.98 17.60
N ILE A 253 -1.81 19.32 16.45
CA ILE A 253 -2.67 18.16 16.28
C ILE A 253 -1.84 17.04 15.65
N LEU A 254 -1.94 15.83 16.19
CA LEU A 254 -1.61 14.61 15.45
C LEU A 254 -2.91 13.94 15.03
N MET A 255 -3.11 13.81 13.72
CA MET A 255 -4.22 13.09 13.12
C MET A 255 -3.81 11.62 12.92
N VAL A 256 -4.32 10.76 13.79
CA VAL A 256 -4.15 9.31 13.71
C VAL A 256 -5.31 8.75 12.89
N THR A 257 -5.03 8.42 11.63
CA THR A 257 -6.03 7.98 10.66
C THR A 257 -6.14 6.47 10.70
N ASP A 258 -7.23 5.94 11.24
CA ASP A 258 -7.54 4.51 11.21
C ASP A 258 -8.19 4.17 9.88
N ILE A 259 -7.40 3.52 9.02
CA ILE A 259 -7.83 3.14 7.68
C ILE A 259 -8.98 2.10 7.75
N MET A 260 -8.97 1.22 8.75
CA MET A 260 -9.96 0.16 8.90
C MET A 260 -11.32 0.69 9.33
N ARG A 261 -11.33 1.70 10.19
CA ARG A 261 -12.55 2.35 10.70
C ARG A 261 -12.98 3.56 9.87
N GLU A 262 -12.22 3.91 8.83
CA GLU A 262 -12.46 5.08 7.98
C GLU A 262 -12.69 6.37 8.78
N GLY A 263 -11.84 6.61 9.77
CA GLY A 263 -11.94 7.80 10.62
C GLY A 263 -10.62 8.13 11.29
N SER A 264 -10.55 9.32 11.88
CA SER A 264 -9.33 9.80 12.54
C SER A 264 -9.56 10.11 14.00
N GLU A 265 -8.63 9.68 14.85
CA GLU A 265 -8.44 10.23 16.17
C GLU A 265 -7.50 11.45 16.08
N LEU A 266 -7.94 12.61 16.57
CA LEU A 266 -7.10 13.77 16.71
C LEU A 266 -6.54 13.83 18.12
N LEU A 267 -5.24 13.64 18.28
CA LEU A 267 -4.53 13.97 19.51
C LEU A 267 -4.18 15.46 19.50
N VAL A 268 -4.55 16.17 20.56
CA VAL A 268 -4.57 17.63 20.60
C VAL A 268 -3.76 18.16 21.78
N SER A 269 -2.84 19.09 21.50
CA SER A 269 -2.18 19.90 22.53
C SER A 269 -2.32 21.40 22.22
N GLY A 270 -2.50 22.22 23.26
CA GLY A 270 -2.75 23.66 23.15
C GLY A 270 -4.23 24.01 23.30
N ASN A 271 -4.69 25.01 22.54
CA ASN A 271 -6.03 25.57 22.67
C ASN A 271 -7.11 24.65 22.07
N LYS A 272 -7.71 23.82 22.93
CA LYS A 272 -8.73 22.82 22.58
C LYS A 272 -10.03 23.43 22.05
N ASP A 273 -10.41 24.64 22.50
CA ASP A 273 -11.66 25.30 22.10
C ASP A 273 -11.75 25.50 20.57
N ILE A 274 -10.61 25.69 19.92
CA ILE A 274 -10.53 25.80 18.45
C ILE A 274 -11.03 24.50 17.80
N VAL A 275 -10.54 23.36 18.28
CA VAL A 275 -10.90 22.04 17.75
C VAL A 275 -12.35 21.73 18.08
N GLU A 276 -12.78 21.97 19.31
CA GLU A 276 -14.15 21.69 19.73
C GLU A 276 -15.18 22.45 18.89
N ARG A 277 -14.93 23.74 18.63
CA ARG A 277 -15.78 24.58 17.77
C ARG A 277 -15.70 24.21 16.30
N ALA A 278 -14.53 23.76 15.81
CA ALA A 278 -14.35 23.37 14.41
C ALA A 278 -15.11 22.08 14.06
N PHE A 279 -15.30 21.18 15.04
CA PHE A 279 -15.91 19.87 14.86
C PHE A 279 -17.23 19.67 15.59
N ASP A 280 -17.70 20.68 16.34
CA ASP A 280 -18.93 20.64 17.16
C ASP A 280 -18.98 19.42 18.09
N ARG A 281 -17.86 19.13 18.74
CA ARG A 281 -17.65 17.95 19.58
C ARG A 281 -16.61 18.26 20.65
N ARG A 282 -16.72 17.63 21.82
CA ARG A 282 -15.77 17.86 22.93
C ARG A 282 -14.47 17.08 22.75
N VAL A 283 -13.36 17.69 23.18
CA VAL A 283 -12.06 17.05 23.33
C VAL A 283 -12.00 16.44 24.73
N VAL A 284 -11.90 15.11 24.80
CA VAL A 284 -11.81 14.35 26.05
C VAL A 284 -10.41 13.75 26.14
N GLU A 285 -9.73 13.95 27.27
CA GLU A 285 -8.36 13.43 27.48
C GLU A 285 -7.38 13.80 26.35
N ASN A 286 -7.45 15.06 25.90
CA ASN A 286 -6.62 15.58 24.80
C ASN A 286 -6.85 14.86 23.47
N SER A 287 -8.01 14.22 23.29
CA SER A 287 -8.36 13.52 22.06
C SER A 287 -9.81 13.77 21.62
N ILE A 288 -10.05 13.60 20.32
CA ILE A 288 -11.39 13.52 19.72
C ILE A 288 -11.38 12.55 18.54
N TYR A 289 -12.36 11.64 18.50
CA TYR A 289 -12.56 10.75 17.36
C TYR A 289 -13.56 11.33 16.35
N LEU A 290 -13.19 11.29 15.07
CA LEU A 290 -13.93 11.84 13.95
C LEU A 290 -14.11 10.77 12.86
N GLU A 291 -15.31 10.20 12.83
CA GLU A 291 -15.74 9.27 11.79
C GLU A 291 -15.79 9.95 10.42
N GLY A 292 -15.32 9.27 9.38
CA GLY A 292 -15.27 9.74 8.00
C GLY A 292 -14.19 10.79 7.70
N VAL A 293 -13.42 11.22 8.70
CA VAL A 293 -12.32 12.18 8.49
C VAL A 293 -11.03 11.43 8.20
N MET A 294 -10.50 11.57 6.99
CA MET A 294 -9.32 10.88 6.49
C MET A 294 -8.26 11.83 5.92
N SER A 295 -8.65 13.07 5.61
CA SER A 295 -7.79 14.05 4.93
C SER A 295 -7.62 15.32 5.74
N ARG A 296 -6.39 15.55 6.22
CA ARG A 296 -6.01 16.83 6.85
C ARG A 296 -6.39 18.02 5.95
N LYS A 297 -6.04 17.97 4.66
CA LYS A 297 -6.22 19.09 3.72
C LYS A 297 -7.69 19.37 3.39
N LYS A 298 -8.50 18.34 3.19
CA LYS A 298 -9.89 18.50 2.73
C LYS A 298 -10.86 18.66 3.90
N GLU A 299 -10.57 18.06 5.05
CA GLU A 299 -11.58 17.86 6.11
C GLU A 299 -11.21 18.55 7.42
N VAL A 300 -9.92 18.61 7.79
CA VAL A 300 -9.48 19.24 9.05
C VAL A 300 -9.15 20.72 8.87
N VAL A 301 -8.20 21.04 7.99
CA VAL A 301 -7.71 22.41 7.78
C VAL A 301 -8.83 23.40 7.45
N PRO A 302 -9.79 23.11 6.54
CA PRO A 302 -10.87 24.05 6.22
C PRO A 302 -11.84 24.29 7.38
N ARG A 303 -11.97 23.34 8.32
CA ARG A 303 -12.80 23.50 9.53
C ARG A 303 -12.11 24.40 10.55
N LEU A 304 -10.82 24.16 10.81
CA LEU A 304 -10.01 25.01 11.69
C LEU A 304 -9.91 26.45 11.16
N GLN A 305 -9.72 26.59 9.85
CA GLN A 305 -9.67 27.89 9.18
C GLN A 305 -10.92 28.73 9.43
N ARG A 306 -12.12 28.13 9.45
CA ARG A 306 -13.37 28.86 9.74
C ARG A 306 -13.41 29.47 11.14
N ILE A 307 -12.70 28.89 12.10
CA ILE A 307 -12.64 29.38 13.49
C ILE A 307 -11.51 30.41 13.67
N LEU A 308 -10.42 30.27 12.91
CA LEU A 308 -9.17 31.02 13.07
C LEU A 308 -8.96 32.17 12.07
N ILE A 309 -9.92 32.41 11.18
CA ILE A 309 -10.01 33.65 10.38
C ILE A 309 -10.51 34.84 11.23
#